data_AF-A0A0Q9KZC4-F1
#
_entry.id   AF-A0A0Q9KZC4-F1
#
_cell.length_a   1.000
_cell.length_b   1.000
_cell.length_c   1.000
_cell.angle_alpha   90.00
_cell.angle_beta   90.00
_cell.angle_gamma   90.00
#
_symmetry.space_group_name_H-M   'P 1'
#
loop_
_entity.id
_entity.type
_entity.pdbx_description
1 polymer ?
#
loop_
_entity_poly.entity_id
_entity_poly.type
_entity_poly.pdbx_seq_one_letter_code
_entity_poly.pdbx_strand_id
1 'polypeptide(L)'
;MLTYRETKSLSAEGRARIMQLEVETSEPLRDVLRAGREQGVFDVPDVELASYNLLLLAHAWALKHWYFERTLSFEEYVARQSATSLKALLAPRTRRRYATLLAPPVPTAS
;
A
#
# COMPACT_ATOMS: atom_id res chain seq x y z
N MET A 1 8.04 -0.66 -10.27
CA MET A 1 7.43 -0.65 -11.63
C MET A 1 8.06 0.30 -12.67
N LEU A 2 9.18 0.98 -12.38
CA LEU A 2 10.09 1.44 -13.44
C LEU A 2 11.02 0.31 -13.92
N THR A 3 11.23 -0.68 -13.05
CA THR A 3 12.01 -1.90 -13.25
C THR A 3 11.48 -2.81 -14.37
N TYR A 4 10.17 -2.79 -14.68
CA TYR A 4 9.61 -3.73 -15.67
C TYR A 4 10.07 -3.45 -17.11
N ARG A 5 10.36 -2.18 -17.47
CA ARG A 5 10.91 -1.82 -18.79
C ARG A 5 12.40 -2.17 -18.93
N GLU A 6 13.13 -2.23 -17.83
CA GLU A 6 14.51 -2.74 -17.74
C GLU A 6 14.55 -4.28 -17.62
N THR A 7 13.42 -4.94 -17.36
CA THR A 7 13.37 -6.41 -17.14
C THR A 7 13.67 -7.22 -18.40
N LYS A 8 13.57 -6.60 -19.59
CA LYS A 8 14.00 -7.20 -20.86
C LYS A 8 15.52 -7.17 -21.07
N SER A 9 16.28 -6.35 -20.36
CA SER A 9 17.76 -6.31 -20.43
C SER A 9 18.44 -7.19 -19.37
N LEU A 10 17.68 -7.71 -18.39
CA LEU A 10 18.20 -8.53 -17.30
C LEU A 10 18.28 -10.02 -17.67
N SER A 11 19.31 -10.71 -17.17
CA SER A 11 19.41 -12.17 -17.22
C SER A 11 18.24 -12.81 -16.46
N ALA A 12 17.94 -14.09 -16.71
CA ALA A 12 16.88 -14.81 -15.99
C ALA A 12 17.06 -14.76 -14.46
N GLU A 13 18.31 -14.78 -14.01
CA GLU A 13 18.72 -14.65 -12.60
C GLU A 13 18.41 -13.25 -12.03
N GLY A 14 18.69 -12.19 -12.79
CA GLY A 14 18.34 -10.81 -12.39
C GLY A 14 16.83 -10.60 -12.26
N ARG A 15 16.03 -11.22 -13.13
CA ARG A 15 14.56 -11.19 -13.02
C ARG A 15 14.07 -11.92 -11.77
N ALA A 16 14.60 -13.11 -11.50
CA ALA A 16 14.25 -13.88 -10.31
C ALA A 16 14.59 -13.12 -9.02
N ARG A 17 15.73 -12.43 -8.97
CA ARG A 17 16.13 -11.64 -7.80
C ARG A 17 15.23 -10.44 -7.57
N ILE A 18 14.82 -9.71 -8.61
CA ILE A 18 13.86 -8.60 -8.48
C ILE A 18 12.51 -9.10 -8.00
N MET A 19 12.00 -10.20 -8.56
CA MET A 19 10.75 -10.81 -8.11
C MET A 19 10.82 -11.22 -6.63
N GLN A 20 11.95 -11.80 -6.20
CA GLN A 20 12.17 -12.16 -4.82
C GLN A 20 12.19 -10.93 -3.89
N LEU A 21 12.86 -9.85 -4.30
CA LEU A 21 12.88 -8.59 -3.54
C LEU A 21 11.47 -7.96 -3.45
N GLU A 22 10.64 -8.07 -4.49
CA GLU A 22 9.24 -7.61 -4.42
C GLU A 22 8.41 -8.45 -3.43
N VAL A 23 8.65 -9.76 -3.35
CA VAL A 23 8.04 -10.64 -2.36
C VAL A 23 8.52 -10.29 -0.95
N GLU A 24 9.83 -10.14 -0.73
CA GLU A 24 10.40 -9.77 0.58
C GLU A 24 9.87 -8.41 1.05
N THR A 25 9.78 -7.42 0.16
CA THR A 25 9.31 -6.06 0.50
C THR A 25 7.82 -6.03 0.88
N SER A 26 7.02 -6.99 0.43
CA SER A 26 5.58 -7.08 0.76
C SER A 26 5.30 -7.86 2.05
N GLU A 27 6.27 -8.58 2.61
CA GLU A 27 6.07 -9.42 3.80
C GLU A 27 5.56 -8.66 5.03
N PRO A 28 6.07 -7.47 5.39
CA PRO A 28 5.52 -6.70 6.52
C PRO A 28 4.04 -6.34 6.34
N LEU A 29 3.62 -6.06 5.10
CA LEU A 29 2.21 -5.76 4.79
C LEU A 29 1.34 -7.00 4.93
N ARG A 30 1.82 -8.18 4.50
CA ARG A 30 1.13 -9.46 4.69
C ARG A 30 0.92 -9.76 6.17
N ASP A 31 1.95 -9.58 6.99
CA ASP A 31 1.89 -9.91 8.41
C ASP A 31 0.90 -9.03 9.16
N VAL A 32 0.88 -7.73 8.89
CA VAL A 32 -0.11 -6.81 9.46
C VAL A 32 -1.54 -7.20 9.06
N LEU A 33 -1.75 -7.53 7.79
CA LEU A 33 -3.07 -7.94 7.29
C LEU A 33 -3.52 -9.28 7.87
N ARG A 34 -2.61 -10.26 8.00
CA ARG A 34 -2.87 -11.57 8.60
C ARG A 34 -3.23 -11.43 10.08
N ALA A 35 -2.41 -10.73 10.85
CA ALA A 35 -2.65 -10.48 12.26
C ALA A 35 -3.96 -9.70 12.50
N GLY A 36 -4.22 -8.66 11.70
CA GLY A 36 -5.47 -7.91 11.79
C GLY A 36 -6.71 -8.74 11.40
N ARG A 37 -6.58 -9.68 10.45
CA ARG A 37 -7.64 -10.64 10.13
C ARG A 37 -7.92 -11.60 11.28
N GLU A 38 -6.86 -12.17 11.88
CA GLU A 38 -6.97 -13.08 13.03
C GLU A 38 -7.63 -12.41 14.25
N GLN A 39 -7.36 -11.12 14.45
CA GLN A 39 -7.99 -10.31 15.52
C GLN A 39 -9.40 -9.82 15.16
N GLY A 40 -9.92 -10.14 13.96
CA GLY A 40 -11.21 -9.64 13.47
C GLY A 40 -11.26 -8.13 13.20
N VAL A 41 -10.09 -7.48 13.13
CA VAL A 41 -9.95 -6.05 12.79
C VAL A 41 -10.22 -5.82 11.31
N PHE A 42 -9.67 -6.70 10.46
CA PHE A 42 -9.86 -6.65 9.02
C PHE A 42 -10.74 -7.78 8.52
N ASP A 43 -11.47 -7.50 7.44
CA ASP A 43 -12.25 -8.46 6.66
C ASP A 43 -11.60 -8.60 5.27
N VAL A 44 -10.41 -9.22 5.24
CA VAL A 44 -9.62 -9.40 4.02
C VAL A 44 -9.71 -10.85 3.55
N PRO A 45 -10.43 -11.13 2.45
CA PRO A 45 -10.55 -12.49 1.93
C PRO A 45 -9.22 -13.00 1.34
N ASP A 46 -8.48 -12.13 0.65
CA ASP A 46 -7.19 -12.45 0.04
C ASP A 46 -6.09 -11.50 0.57
N VAL A 47 -5.32 -12.00 1.54
CA VAL A 47 -4.23 -11.25 2.20
C VAL A 47 -3.07 -10.98 1.23
N GLU A 48 -2.78 -11.94 0.34
CA GLU A 48 -1.70 -11.80 -0.62
C GLU A 48 -2.00 -10.66 -1.58
N LEU A 49 -3.16 -10.70 -2.24
CA LEU A 49 -3.58 -9.65 -3.17
C LEU A 49 -3.69 -8.29 -2.49
N ALA A 50 -4.24 -8.24 -1.27
CA ALA A 50 -4.33 -6.99 -0.52
C ALA A 50 -2.95 -6.41 -0.19
N SER A 51 -1.97 -7.23 0.20
CA SER A 51 -0.60 -6.78 0.47
C SER A 51 0.07 -6.20 -0.78
N TYR A 52 -0.10 -6.85 -1.94
CA TYR A 52 0.43 -6.35 -3.20
C TYR A 52 -0.26 -5.06 -3.66
N ASN A 53 -1.58 -4.93 -3.46
CA ASN A 53 -2.28 -3.69 -3.74
C ASN A 53 -1.72 -2.52 -2.92
N LEU A 54 -1.47 -2.73 -1.62
CA LEU A 54 -0.84 -1.71 -0.76
C LEU A 54 0.57 -1.36 -1.24
N LEU A 55 1.38 -2.37 -1.60
CA LEU A 55 2.72 -2.15 -2.15
C LEU A 55 2.68 -1.36 -3.47
N LEU A 56 1.74 -1.66 -4.36
CA LEU A 56 1.55 -0.93 -5.61
C LEU A 56 1.15 0.53 -5.36
N LEU A 57 0.32 0.82 -4.36
CA LEU A 57 0.00 2.19 -3.97
C LEU A 57 1.23 2.94 -3.43
N ALA A 58 2.10 2.28 -2.67
CA ALA A 58 3.37 2.86 -2.22
C ALA A 58 4.29 3.18 -3.41
N HIS A 59 4.45 2.24 -4.34
CA HIS A 59 5.22 2.44 -5.58
C HIS A 59 4.65 3.53 -6.48
N ALA A 60 3.33 3.72 -6.49
CA ALA A 60 2.68 4.74 -7.31
C ALA A 60 3.16 6.15 -6.94
N TRP A 61 3.49 6.42 -5.67
CA TRP A 61 4.11 7.70 -5.30
C TRP A 61 5.41 7.93 -6.06
N ALA A 62 6.39 7.03 -5.92
CA ALA A 62 7.69 7.16 -6.57
C ALA A 62 7.57 7.26 -8.11
N LEU A 63 6.65 6.49 -8.70
CA LEU A 63 6.45 6.47 -10.16
C LEU A 63 5.73 7.71 -10.71
N LYS A 64 4.81 8.28 -9.93
CA LYS A 64 3.95 9.39 -10.33
C LYS A 64 4.18 10.63 -9.47
N HIS A 65 5.35 10.74 -8.86
CA HIS A 65 5.71 11.86 -7.99
C HIS A 65 5.50 13.20 -8.69
N TRP A 66 5.98 13.32 -9.94
CA TRP A 66 5.77 14.47 -10.84
C TRP A 66 4.31 14.93 -11.00
N TYR A 67 3.36 14.01 -10.82
CA TYR A 67 1.94 14.30 -10.92
C TYR A 67 1.35 14.61 -9.55
N PHE A 68 1.65 13.80 -8.54
CA PHE A 68 1.06 13.93 -7.21
C PHE A 68 1.61 15.13 -6.43
N GLU A 69 2.88 15.48 -6.58
CA GLU A 69 3.50 16.62 -5.88
C GLU A 69 2.83 17.96 -6.21
N ARG A 70 2.09 18.03 -7.32
CA ARG A 70 1.33 19.22 -7.73
C ARG A 70 0.18 19.56 -6.79
N THR A 71 -0.33 18.57 -6.05
CA THR A 71 -1.54 18.71 -5.21
C THR A 71 -1.44 18.02 -3.85
N LEU A 72 -0.37 17.26 -3.58
CA LEU A 72 -0.19 16.48 -2.37
C LEU A 72 1.26 16.53 -1.89
N SER A 73 1.45 16.73 -0.58
CA SER A 73 2.68 16.28 0.09
C SER A 73 2.75 14.74 0.11
N PHE A 74 3.93 14.19 0.39
CA PHE A 74 4.10 12.74 0.56
C PHE A 74 3.21 12.21 1.69
N GLU A 75 3.18 12.93 2.82
CA GLU A 75 2.40 12.60 4.00
C GLU A 75 0.90 12.62 3.69
N GLU A 76 0.43 13.62 2.93
CA GLU A 76 -0.96 13.68 2.49
C GLU A 76 -1.32 12.52 1.55
N TYR A 77 -0.41 12.15 0.64
CA TYR A 77 -0.60 11.01 -0.23
C TYR A 77 -0.72 9.71 0.57
N VAL A 78 0.22 9.45 1.48
CA VAL A 78 0.22 8.26 2.34
C VAL A 78 -1.07 8.21 3.16
N ALA A 79 -1.44 9.30 3.83
CA ALA A 79 -2.64 9.33 4.66
C ALA A 79 -3.92 9.09 3.85
N ARG A 80 -4.06 9.71 2.67
CA ARG A 80 -5.24 9.52 1.80
C ARG A 80 -5.32 8.11 1.24
N GLN A 81 -4.19 7.52 0.85
CA GLN A 81 -4.15 6.13 0.37
C GLN A 81 -4.46 5.15 1.50
N SER A 82 -3.84 5.32 2.68
CA SER A 82 -4.12 4.50 3.86
C SER A 82 -5.59 4.58 4.26
N ALA A 83 -6.19 5.77 4.31
CA ALA A 83 -7.61 5.93 4.62
C ALA A 83 -8.51 5.20 3.61
N THR A 84 -8.17 5.27 2.32
CA THR A 84 -8.91 4.58 1.25
C THR A 84 -8.81 3.06 1.39
N SER A 85 -7.60 2.54 1.59
CA SER A 85 -7.37 1.12 1.82
C SER A 85 -8.07 0.62 3.09
N LEU A 86 -7.98 1.35 4.20
CA LEU A 86 -8.64 0.98 5.45
C LEU A 86 -10.16 0.93 5.33
N LYS A 87 -10.80 1.83 4.56
CA LYS A 87 -12.25 1.75 4.29
C LYS A 87 -12.64 0.42 3.66
N ALA A 88 -11.81 -0.09 2.74
CA ALA A 88 -12.03 -1.36 2.07
C ALA A 88 -11.73 -2.56 2.96
N LEU A 89 -10.67 -2.49 3.77
CA LEU A 89 -10.14 -3.63 4.52
C LEU A 89 -10.76 -3.80 5.91
N LEU A 90 -11.24 -2.74 6.55
CA LEU A 90 -11.80 -2.83 7.90
C LEU A 90 -13.12 -3.61 7.92
N ALA A 91 -13.20 -4.55 8.86
CA ALA A 91 -14.44 -5.25 9.14
C ALA A 91 -15.53 -4.24 9.57
N PRO A 92 -16.80 -4.45 9.20
CA PRO A 92 -17.89 -3.51 9.54
C PRO A 92 -17.95 -3.18 11.04
N ARG A 93 -17.63 -4.16 11.89
CA ARG A 93 -17.67 -4.10 13.35
C ARG A 93 -16.59 -3.16 13.93
N THR A 94 -15.46 -3.00 13.25
CA THR A 94 -14.30 -2.25 13.75
C THR A 94 -14.17 -0.87 13.11
N ARG A 95 -14.88 -0.58 12.02
CA ARG A 95 -14.84 0.73 11.33
C ARG A 95 -15.01 1.92 12.25
N ARG A 96 -15.94 1.87 13.22
CA ARG A 96 -16.17 2.97 14.16
C ARG A 96 -14.96 3.24 15.05
N ARG A 97 -14.23 2.20 15.46
CA ARG A 97 -13.02 2.32 16.30
C ARG A 97 -11.90 3.07 15.58
N TYR A 98 -11.82 2.92 14.26
CA TYR A 98 -10.78 3.51 13.43
C TYR A 98 -11.24 4.74 12.63
N ALA A 99 -12.40 5.33 12.96
CA ALA A 99 -12.99 6.41 12.18
C ALA A 99 -12.06 7.61 11.95
N THR A 100 -11.20 7.92 12.91
CA THR A 100 -10.20 8.98 12.82
C THR A 100 -9.17 8.74 11.71
N LEU A 101 -8.83 7.48 11.42
CA LEU A 101 -7.91 7.11 10.33
C LEU A 101 -8.58 7.09 8.95
N LEU A 102 -9.91 7.20 8.88
CA LEU A 102 -10.67 7.17 7.63
C LEU A 102 -10.97 8.57 7.08
N ALA A 103 -10.79 9.59 7.91
CA ALA A 103 -10.86 10.98 7.51
C ALA A 103 -9.55 11.38 6.81
N PRO A 104 -9.60 12.18 5.72
CA PRO A 104 -8.38 12.76 5.18
C PRO A 104 -7.71 13.66 6.23
N PRO A 105 -6.37 13.75 6.25
CA PRO A 105 -5.68 14.69 7.13
C PRO A 105 -6.18 16.10 6.82
N VAL A 106 -6.45 16.88 7.88
CA VAL A 106 -6.76 18.31 7.73
C VAL A 106 -5.50 18.97 7.16
N PRO A 107 -5.56 19.66 6.00
CA PRO A 107 -4.39 20.32 5.46
C PRO A 107 -3.92 21.37 6.47
N THR A 108 -2.71 21.20 6.99
CA THR A 108 -2.02 22.25 7.74
C THR A 108 -1.62 23.31 6.73
N ALA A 109 -2.27 24.47 6.80
CA ALA A 109 -1.86 25.63 6.03
C ALA A 109 -0.38 25.94 6.32
N SER A 110 0.44 26.05 5.29
CA SER A 110 1.80 26.60 5.33
C SER A 110 1.94 27.59 4.20
#